data_AF-G3HHY2-F1
#
_entry.id   AF-G3HHY2-F1
#
_cell.length_a   1.000
_cell.length_b   1.000
_cell.length_c   1.000
_cell.angle_alpha   90.00
_cell.angle_beta   90.00
_cell.angle_gamma   90.00
#
_symmetry.space_group_name_H-M   'P 1'
#
loop_
_entity.id
_entity.type
_entity.pdbx_description
1 polymer ?
#
loop_
_entity_poly.entity_id
_entity_poly.type
_entity_poly.pdbx_seq_one_letter_code
_entity_poly.pdbx_strand_id
1 'polypeptide(L)'
;MAMMSHRDVVVNNAGILRDRSFSRISDEDWDIIQRVHLRGSFQVTRAAWDHMKKQNYGRILMTSSASGIYGNFGQANYSAAKMGVLGLCNTLAIEGRKNNIHCNTIAPNAGSRMTKTVLPEDIVEALKPDYVAPLVLWLCHESCEENGGLFEARAVGYKLPSFSSSYTELESIMYALGVGASVKNPKDLKFVYEGSADFSCLPTFGVIIAQKAMMNGGLAEIPGLSINFAKVLHGEQYLELYKPLPRSGELKCEAVVADILDKGSGIVIVMDGVTPASYSKHGKMKHKALLCRAALYRLSGDWNPLHIDPSFASIADGRVKLLLLKASDKAMGKDGDYLKGDKDEELQSALVFGEIGRRLKDIGHEVVKKVNAVFEWHITKGGNIAAKWTIDMKNGSGEVYQGPAKGSADTTIIISDEDFMEVVLGKLDPQKAFFSGRLMARGNIMLSQKLQMILKDYAKL
;
A
#
# COMPACT_ATOMS: atom_id res chain seq x y z
N MET A 1 6.22 52.03 13.68
CA MET A 1 6.75 51.40 12.44
C MET A 1 7.67 50.28 12.90
N ALA A 2 7.18 49.04 12.97
CA ALA A 2 7.99 47.92 13.47
C ALA A 2 9.15 47.67 12.49
N MET A 3 10.38 47.72 12.97
CA MET A 3 11.57 47.40 12.17
C MET A 3 11.49 45.94 11.71
N MET A 4 11.29 45.73 10.41
CA MET A 4 11.44 44.43 9.77
C MET A 4 12.94 44.08 9.74
N SER A 5 13.28 42.88 10.16
CA SER A 5 14.66 42.36 10.15
C SER A 5 15.21 42.28 8.72
N HIS A 6 16.53 42.26 8.56
CA HIS A 6 17.24 42.25 7.25
C HIS A 6 16.95 41.05 6.31
N ARG A 7 16.00 40.18 6.68
CA ARG A 7 15.57 38.99 5.96
C ARG A 7 14.08 38.81 6.16
N ASP A 8 13.30 39.13 5.14
CA ASP A 8 11.84 39.09 5.22
C ASP A 8 11.26 37.77 4.73
N VAL A 9 10.28 37.27 5.49
CA VAL A 9 9.46 36.09 5.16
C VAL A 9 7.99 36.48 5.22
N VAL A 10 7.22 36.09 4.21
CA VAL A 10 5.75 36.26 4.18
C VAL A 10 5.08 34.91 4.00
N VAL A 11 4.27 34.50 4.97
CA VAL A 11 3.46 33.27 4.91
C VAL A 11 1.98 33.63 4.77
N ASN A 12 1.45 33.52 3.55
CA ASN A 12 0.05 33.82 3.24
C ASN A 12 -0.86 32.64 3.62
N ASN A 13 -1.23 32.58 4.90
CA ASN A 13 -2.02 31.48 5.49
C ASN A 13 -3.47 31.84 5.84
N ALA A 14 -3.85 33.13 5.81
CA ALA A 14 -5.21 33.55 6.18
C ALA A 14 -6.29 32.87 5.32
N GLY A 15 -7.36 32.38 5.93
CA GLY A 15 -8.41 31.65 5.21
C GLY A 15 -9.72 31.51 5.97
N ILE A 16 -10.81 31.38 5.20
CA ILE A 16 -12.19 31.11 5.66
C ILE A 16 -12.88 30.09 4.72
N LEU A 17 -14.01 29.51 5.13
CA LEU A 17 -14.87 28.64 4.30
C LEU A 17 -16.28 29.19 4.13
N ARG A 18 -16.87 28.93 2.96
CA ARG A 18 -18.27 29.16 2.58
C ARG A 18 -18.72 28.07 1.61
N ASP A 19 -18.80 26.84 2.14
CA ASP A 19 -19.06 25.66 1.32
C ASP A 19 -20.55 25.57 0.94
N ARG A 20 -20.82 25.46 -0.36
CA ARG A 20 -22.15 25.33 -0.96
C ARG A 20 -22.02 24.53 -2.26
N SER A 21 -23.02 23.70 -2.58
CA SER A 21 -23.15 23.14 -3.94
C SER A 21 -23.16 24.28 -4.97
N PHE A 22 -22.62 24.05 -6.16
CA PHE A 22 -22.37 25.12 -7.14
C PHE A 22 -23.59 26.03 -7.40
N SER A 23 -24.78 25.45 -7.58
CA SER A 23 -26.04 26.20 -7.81
C SER A 23 -26.53 27.03 -6.62
N ARG A 24 -25.93 26.87 -5.44
CA ARG A 24 -26.29 27.54 -4.18
C ARG A 24 -25.19 28.47 -3.67
N ILE A 25 -24.10 28.67 -4.44
CA ILE A 25 -23.10 29.67 -4.11
C ILE A 25 -23.70 31.04 -4.45
N SER A 26 -23.85 31.89 -3.44
CA SER A 26 -24.20 33.30 -3.66
C SER A 26 -22.98 34.10 -4.12
N ASP A 27 -23.20 35.24 -4.75
CA ASP A 27 -22.10 36.15 -5.15
C ASP A 27 -21.27 36.59 -3.94
N GLU A 28 -21.90 36.81 -2.77
CA GLU A 28 -21.17 37.16 -1.55
C GLU A 28 -20.31 36.00 -1.03
N ASP A 29 -20.81 34.75 -1.08
CA ASP A 29 -20.04 33.56 -0.72
C ASP A 29 -18.86 33.33 -1.68
N TRP A 30 -19.02 33.68 -2.95
CA TRP A 30 -17.94 33.66 -3.93
C TRP A 30 -16.91 34.74 -3.61
N ASP A 31 -17.35 35.99 -3.54
CA ASP A 31 -16.48 37.15 -3.42
C ASP A 31 -15.69 37.15 -2.12
N ILE A 32 -16.31 36.80 -0.98
CA ILE A 32 -15.60 36.80 0.30
C ILE A 32 -14.44 35.79 0.32
N ILE A 33 -14.61 34.64 -0.35
CA ILE A 33 -13.57 33.62 -0.48
C ILE A 33 -12.43 34.12 -1.37
N GLN A 34 -12.74 34.73 -2.53
CA GLN A 34 -11.71 35.31 -3.39
C GLN A 34 -10.97 36.47 -2.71
N ARG A 35 -11.70 37.33 -1.99
CA ARG A 35 -11.14 38.48 -1.27
C ARG A 35 -10.14 38.06 -0.20
N VAL A 36 -10.48 37.06 0.61
CA VAL A 36 -9.60 36.61 1.71
C VAL A 36 -8.40 35.82 1.19
N HIS A 37 -8.63 34.80 0.36
CA HIS A 37 -7.58 33.85 -0.02
C HIS A 37 -6.68 34.40 -1.12
N LEU A 38 -7.26 34.83 -2.25
CA LEU A 38 -6.48 35.24 -3.42
C LEU A 38 -6.06 36.70 -3.34
N ARG A 39 -7.04 37.61 -3.20
CA ARG A 39 -6.77 39.05 -3.18
C ARG A 39 -5.98 39.45 -1.95
N GLY A 40 -6.27 38.87 -0.78
CA GLY A 40 -5.51 39.07 0.45
C GLY A 40 -4.03 38.71 0.28
N SER A 41 -3.75 37.50 -0.24
CA SER A 41 -2.38 37.05 -0.52
C SER A 41 -1.64 37.97 -1.50
N PHE A 42 -2.31 38.42 -2.56
CA PHE A 42 -1.77 39.42 -3.49
C PHE A 42 -1.44 40.74 -2.77
N GLN A 43 -2.35 41.29 -1.98
CA GLN A 43 -2.15 42.59 -1.34
C GLN A 43 -1.00 42.57 -0.33
N VAL A 44 -0.93 41.54 0.52
CA VAL A 44 0.14 41.38 1.51
C VAL A 44 1.48 41.22 0.82
N THR A 45 1.55 40.33 -0.17
CA THR A 45 2.80 40.07 -0.92
C THR A 45 3.26 41.30 -1.68
N ARG A 46 2.35 42.03 -2.34
CA ARG A 46 2.66 43.29 -3.03
C ARG A 46 3.23 44.34 -2.08
N ALA A 47 2.69 44.44 -0.87
CA ALA A 47 3.20 45.38 0.12
C ALA A 47 4.62 45.04 0.59
N ALA A 48 4.97 43.75 0.68
CA ALA A 48 6.31 43.30 1.08
C ALA A 48 7.34 43.32 -0.07
N TRP A 49 6.89 43.30 -1.34
CA TRP A 49 7.72 43.05 -2.51
C TRP A 49 8.89 44.02 -2.66
N ASP A 50 8.64 45.33 -2.56
CA ASP A 50 9.69 46.33 -2.73
C ASP A 50 10.72 46.32 -1.58
N HIS A 51 10.32 45.88 -0.39
CA HIS A 51 11.24 45.68 0.74
C HIS A 51 12.17 44.49 0.46
N MET A 52 11.61 43.35 0.05
CA MET A 52 12.38 42.15 -0.34
C MET A 52 13.34 42.43 -1.50
N LYS A 53 12.91 43.22 -2.50
CA LYS A 53 13.76 43.61 -3.63
C LYS A 53 14.94 44.49 -3.20
N LYS A 54 14.71 45.48 -2.33
CA LYS A 54 15.77 46.39 -1.86
C LYS A 54 16.88 45.67 -1.10
N GLN A 55 16.52 44.65 -0.33
CA GLN A 55 17.50 43.85 0.44
C GLN A 55 18.06 42.65 -0.32
N ASN A 56 17.58 42.41 -1.56
CA ASN A 56 17.98 41.27 -2.39
C ASN A 56 17.80 39.92 -1.70
N TYR A 57 16.70 39.78 -0.95
CA TYR A 57 16.30 38.56 -0.26
C TYR A 57 14.80 38.59 0.06
N GLY A 58 14.12 37.47 -0.20
CA GLY A 58 12.77 37.25 0.29
C GLY A 58 12.35 35.78 0.22
N ARG A 59 11.48 35.38 1.13
CA ARG A 59 10.79 34.08 1.08
C ARG A 59 9.29 34.31 1.20
N ILE A 60 8.53 33.81 0.24
CA ILE A 60 7.08 33.93 0.19
C ILE A 60 6.50 32.52 0.13
N LEU A 61 5.51 32.25 0.96
CA LEU A 61 4.79 31.00 0.96
C LEU A 61 3.30 31.26 0.75
N MET A 62 2.72 30.55 -0.23
CA MET A 62 1.29 30.56 -0.53
C MET A 62 0.63 29.30 0.02
N THR A 63 -0.51 29.43 0.70
CA THR A 63 -1.29 28.27 1.18
C THR A 63 -2.41 27.92 0.18
N SER A 64 -2.17 26.93 -0.68
CA SER A 64 -3.16 26.26 -1.50
C SER A 64 -3.88 25.14 -0.70
N SER A 65 -4.49 24.16 -1.37
CA SER A 65 -5.08 22.96 -0.78
C SER A 65 -5.28 21.86 -1.82
N ALA A 66 -5.47 20.62 -1.35
CA ALA A 66 -5.91 19.52 -2.19
C ALA A 66 -7.23 19.83 -2.92
N SER A 67 -8.18 20.51 -2.26
CA SER A 67 -9.42 20.98 -2.91
C SER A 67 -9.15 21.94 -4.07
N GLY A 68 -8.10 22.76 -3.99
CA GLY A 68 -7.65 23.58 -5.11
C GLY A 68 -7.18 22.71 -6.26
N ILE A 69 -6.20 21.85 -5.99
CA ILE A 69 -5.48 21.06 -7.02
C ILE A 69 -6.40 20.07 -7.74
N TYR A 70 -7.25 19.36 -6.98
CA TYR A 70 -8.04 18.23 -7.49
C TYR A 70 -9.53 18.55 -7.62
N GLY A 71 -9.98 19.65 -7.05
CA GLY A 71 -11.40 19.93 -6.85
C GLY A 71 -11.99 19.17 -5.65
N ASN A 72 -13.06 19.72 -5.08
CA ASN A 72 -13.85 19.06 -4.04
C ASN A 72 -15.33 19.46 -4.14
N PHE A 73 -16.23 18.53 -3.86
CA PHE A 73 -17.67 18.79 -3.97
C PHE A 73 -18.07 19.92 -3.00
N GLY A 74 -18.87 20.87 -3.49
CA GLY A 74 -19.38 21.97 -2.67
C GLY A 74 -18.38 23.10 -2.37
N GLN A 75 -17.21 23.11 -3.03
CA GLN A 75 -16.13 24.05 -2.74
C GLN A 75 -15.65 24.85 -3.96
N ALA A 76 -16.49 25.09 -4.97
CA ALA A 76 -16.06 25.71 -6.22
C ALA A 76 -15.39 27.09 -6.03
N ASN A 77 -15.92 27.93 -5.15
CA ASN A 77 -15.33 29.22 -4.74
C ASN A 77 -13.94 29.03 -4.10
N TYR A 78 -13.83 28.10 -3.15
CA TYR A 78 -12.59 27.81 -2.42
C TYR A 78 -11.52 27.19 -3.32
N SER A 79 -11.88 26.18 -4.13
CA SER A 79 -10.98 25.55 -5.11
C SER A 79 -10.42 26.57 -6.10
N ALA A 80 -11.28 27.46 -6.64
CA ALA A 80 -10.86 28.53 -7.54
C ALA A 80 -9.86 29.47 -6.87
N ALA A 81 -10.12 29.89 -5.62
CA ALA A 81 -9.20 30.78 -4.90
C ALA A 81 -7.85 30.11 -4.59
N LYS A 82 -7.87 28.83 -4.18
CA LYS A 82 -6.67 28.06 -3.83
C LYS A 82 -5.80 27.74 -5.06
N MET A 83 -6.39 27.50 -6.22
CA MET A 83 -5.62 27.43 -7.46
C MET A 83 -5.15 28.80 -7.95
N GLY A 84 -5.92 29.85 -7.70
CA GLY A 84 -5.51 31.21 -8.00
C GLY A 84 -4.20 31.61 -7.30
N VAL A 85 -4.02 31.21 -6.04
CA VAL A 85 -2.76 31.51 -5.31
C VAL A 85 -1.56 30.71 -5.84
N LEU A 86 -1.77 29.51 -6.37
CA LEU A 86 -0.72 28.76 -7.08
C LEU A 86 -0.33 29.49 -8.38
N GLY A 87 -1.31 29.95 -9.15
CA GLY A 87 -1.03 30.76 -10.34
C GLY A 87 -0.27 32.05 -10.01
N LEU A 88 -0.64 32.73 -8.92
CA LEU A 88 0.09 33.90 -8.41
C LEU A 88 1.54 33.55 -8.02
N CYS A 89 1.74 32.44 -7.32
CA CYS A 89 3.06 31.95 -6.94
C CYS A 89 3.97 31.75 -8.15
N ASN A 90 3.46 31.12 -9.21
CA ASN A 90 4.24 30.82 -10.41
C ASN A 90 4.83 32.08 -11.05
N THR A 91 4.03 33.16 -11.14
CA THR A 91 4.50 34.45 -11.67
C THR A 91 5.51 35.11 -10.73
N LEU A 92 5.24 35.14 -9.42
CA LEU A 92 6.14 35.76 -8.44
C LEU A 92 7.49 35.04 -8.35
N ALA A 93 7.51 33.71 -8.46
CA ALA A 93 8.75 32.93 -8.49
C ALA A 93 9.67 33.33 -9.66
N ILE A 94 9.08 33.68 -10.81
CA ILE A 94 9.80 34.14 -11.99
C ILE A 94 10.30 35.59 -11.79
N GLU A 95 9.40 36.50 -11.40
CA GLU A 95 9.73 37.93 -11.23
C GLU A 95 10.75 38.17 -10.10
N GLY A 96 10.68 37.37 -9.04
CA GLY A 96 11.53 37.48 -7.86
C GLY A 96 12.94 36.89 -8.03
N ARG A 97 13.16 36.04 -9.03
CA ARG A 97 14.39 35.23 -9.20
C ARG A 97 15.66 36.08 -9.20
N LYS A 98 15.66 37.20 -9.94
CA LYS A 98 16.83 38.09 -10.04
C LYS A 98 17.20 38.73 -8.70
N ASN A 99 16.23 38.84 -7.79
CA ASN A 99 16.39 39.49 -6.50
C ASN A 99 16.46 38.51 -5.32
N ASN A 100 16.70 37.22 -5.56
CA ASN A 100 16.70 36.16 -4.53
C ASN A 100 15.42 36.17 -3.68
N ILE A 101 14.29 36.40 -4.35
CA ILE A 101 12.95 36.29 -3.77
C ILE A 101 12.37 34.98 -4.26
N HIS A 102 12.22 34.02 -3.36
CA HIS A 102 11.63 32.72 -3.68
C HIS A 102 10.16 32.72 -3.26
N CYS A 103 9.31 32.16 -4.12
CA CYS A 103 7.90 31.98 -3.84
C CYS A 103 7.54 30.51 -4.05
N ASN A 104 7.06 29.84 -3.01
CA ASN A 104 6.62 28.45 -3.07
C ASN A 104 5.16 28.34 -2.59
N THR A 105 4.51 27.22 -2.92
CA THR A 105 3.14 26.92 -2.51
C THR A 105 3.10 25.63 -1.71
N ILE A 106 2.33 25.62 -0.61
CA ILE A 106 2.00 24.40 0.13
C ILE A 106 0.51 24.07 0.00
N ALA A 107 0.18 22.78 -0.01
CA ALA A 107 -1.16 22.25 0.12
C ALA A 107 -1.22 21.39 1.40
N PRO A 108 -1.50 22.00 2.57
CA PRO A 108 -1.44 21.29 3.84
C PRO A 108 -2.70 20.46 4.11
N ASN A 109 -2.50 19.29 4.72
CA ASN A 109 -3.55 18.54 5.41
C ASN A 109 -3.33 18.66 6.92
N ALA A 110 -4.10 19.55 7.56
CA ALA A 110 -4.05 19.76 9.01
C ALA A 110 -5.45 19.85 9.62
N GLY A 111 -5.62 19.20 10.76
CA GLY A 111 -6.71 19.36 11.71
C GLY A 111 -6.73 20.78 12.26
N SER A 112 -7.78 21.52 11.95
CA SER A 112 -8.01 22.87 12.45
C SER A 112 -9.50 23.06 12.72
N ARG A 113 -9.87 24.18 13.34
CA ARG A 113 -11.29 24.57 13.49
C ARG A 113 -12.05 24.54 12.16
N MET A 114 -11.36 24.77 11.05
CA MET A 114 -11.92 24.74 9.70
C MET A 114 -12.18 23.32 9.17
N THR A 115 -11.38 22.33 9.55
CA THR A 115 -11.54 20.94 9.09
C THR A 115 -12.40 20.09 10.04
N LYS A 116 -12.64 20.55 11.28
CA LYS A 116 -13.62 19.95 12.22
C LYS A 116 -15.04 19.81 11.66
N THR A 117 -15.44 20.65 10.72
CA THR A 117 -16.77 20.58 10.11
C THR A 117 -16.89 19.49 9.04
N VAL A 118 -15.79 18.82 8.70
CA VAL A 118 -15.69 17.89 7.56
C VAL A 118 -15.04 16.56 7.94
N LEU A 119 -14.16 16.54 8.94
CA LEU A 119 -13.41 15.36 9.38
C LEU A 119 -13.86 14.88 10.77
N PRO A 120 -13.84 13.56 11.03
CA PRO A 120 -13.97 12.97 12.38
C PRO A 120 -12.97 13.56 13.38
N GLU A 121 -13.37 13.66 14.65
CA GLU A 121 -12.62 14.39 15.69
C GLU A 121 -11.25 13.76 16.01
N ASP A 122 -11.17 12.44 15.96
CA ASP A 122 -9.93 11.64 16.07
C ASP A 122 -8.94 11.94 14.94
N ILE A 123 -9.43 12.12 13.71
CA ILE A 123 -8.61 12.49 12.54
C ILE A 123 -8.12 13.94 12.66
N VAL A 124 -8.94 14.85 13.19
CA VAL A 124 -8.56 16.24 13.43
C VAL A 124 -7.46 16.33 14.50
N GLU A 125 -7.56 15.57 15.58
CA GLU A 125 -6.53 15.52 16.62
C GLU A 125 -5.21 14.90 16.13
N ALA A 126 -5.29 13.93 15.22
CA ALA A 126 -4.13 13.29 14.62
C ALA A 126 -3.39 14.19 13.61
N LEU A 127 -4.10 15.03 12.84
CA LEU A 127 -3.51 15.90 11.81
C LEU A 127 -2.98 17.22 12.41
N LYS A 128 -1.99 17.17 13.28
CA LYS A 128 -1.50 18.38 13.95
C LYS A 128 -0.84 19.37 12.97
N PRO A 129 -1.11 20.69 13.09
CA PRO A 129 -0.40 21.72 12.33
C PRO A 129 1.12 21.66 12.48
N ASP A 130 1.61 21.10 13.59
CA ASP A 130 3.03 20.86 13.87
C ASP A 130 3.73 20.02 12.80
N TYR A 131 2.99 19.18 12.05
CA TYR A 131 3.59 18.36 10.97
C TYR A 131 3.81 19.14 9.68
N VAL A 132 3.17 20.30 9.53
CA VAL A 132 3.34 21.19 8.37
C VAL A 132 4.43 22.24 8.65
N ALA A 133 4.62 22.61 9.92
CA ALA A 133 5.54 23.68 10.32
C ALA A 133 7.01 23.47 9.88
N PRO A 134 7.61 22.25 9.95
CA PRO A 134 8.98 22.03 9.50
C PRO A 134 9.19 22.33 8.01
N LEU A 135 8.23 21.94 7.16
CA LEU A 135 8.27 22.24 5.73
C LEU A 135 8.16 23.74 5.47
N VAL A 136 7.27 24.43 6.18
CA VAL A 136 7.14 25.90 6.11
C VAL A 136 8.46 26.57 6.49
N LEU A 137 9.08 26.14 7.60
CA LEU A 137 10.37 26.65 8.07
C LEU A 137 11.48 26.41 7.04
N TRP A 138 11.56 25.21 6.48
CA TRP A 138 12.55 24.86 5.45
C TRP A 138 12.40 25.73 4.21
N LEU A 139 11.19 25.83 3.64
CA LEU A 139 10.91 26.63 2.44
C LEU A 139 11.16 28.14 2.67
N CYS A 140 11.15 28.58 3.93
CA CYS A 140 11.46 29.95 4.31
C CYS A 140 12.89 30.15 4.81
N HIS A 141 13.73 29.11 4.83
CA HIS A 141 15.11 29.20 5.27
C HIS A 141 16.00 29.83 4.20
N GLU A 142 17.09 30.48 4.61
CA GLU A 142 18.04 31.12 3.68
C GLU A 142 18.75 30.12 2.76
N SER A 143 19.00 28.91 3.26
CA SER A 143 19.67 27.84 2.51
C SER A 143 18.75 27.12 1.54
N CYS A 144 17.45 27.41 1.55
CA CYS A 144 16.52 26.77 0.63
C CYS A 144 16.58 27.46 -0.73
N GLU A 145 16.93 26.67 -1.75
CA GLU A 145 17.04 27.11 -3.16
C GLU A 145 15.75 26.87 -3.96
N GLU A 146 14.77 26.22 -3.34
CA GLU A 146 13.51 25.87 -3.99
C GLU A 146 12.69 27.13 -4.33
N ASN A 147 12.16 27.20 -5.54
CA ASN A 147 11.42 28.37 -6.01
C ASN A 147 10.42 27.98 -7.11
N GLY A 148 9.14 28.31 -6.90
CA GLY A 148 8.03 27.92 -7.78
C GLY A 148 7.49 26.52 -7.52
N GLY A 149 7.91 25.87 -6.42
CA GLY A 149 7.46 24.53 -6.07
C GLY A 149 6.06 24.48 -5.47
N LEU A 150 5.38 23.36 -5.66
CA LEU A 150 4.11 23.01 -5.02
C LEU A 150 4.32 21.77 -4.15
N PHE A 151 4.09 21.89 -2.85
CA PHE A 151 4.35 20.82 -1.89
C PHE A 151 3.06 20.40 -1.19
N GLU A 152 2.69 19.14 -1.30
CA GLU A 152 1.68 18.56 -0.43
C GLU A 152 2.32 18.24 0.92
N ALA A 153 1.97 19.01 1.96
CA ALA A 153 2.45 18.76 3.31
C ALA A 153 1.58 17.65 3.93
N ARG A 154 2.04 16.39 3.78
CA ARG A 154 1.39 15.19 4.31
C ARG A 154 2.40 14.40 5.15
N ALA A 155 1.99 14.00 6.35
CA ALA A 155 2.54 12.94 7.22
C ALA A 155 4.06 12.79 7.49
N VAL A 156 4.96 13.59 6.92
CA VAL A 156 6.40 13.54 7.27
C VAL A 156 6.59 13.84 8.77
N GLY A 157 7.30 12.95 9.47
CA GLY A 157 7.45 12.96 10.93
C GLY A 157 6.36 12.20 11.70
N TYR A 158 5.34 11.66 11.03
CA TYR A 158 4.35 10.79 11.66
C TYR A 158 5.01 9.53 12.20
N LYS A 159 4.83 9.28 13.50
CA LYS A 159 5.28 8.05 14.15
C LYS A 159 4.19 7.00 14.02
N LEU A 160 4.56 5.86 13.45
CA LEU A 160 3.70 4.67 13.46
C LEU A 160 3.52 4.19 14.90
N PRO A 161 2.42 3.48 15.21
CA PRO A 161 2.28 2.81 16.49
C PRO A 161 3.51 1.94 16.77
N SER A 162 4.02 2.01 18.00
CA SER A 162 5.14 1.16 18.38
C SER A 162 4.73 -0.31 18.28
N PHE A 163 5.55 -1.10 17.59
CA PHE A 163 5.28 -2.51 17.35
C PHE A 163 6.29 -3.37 18.10
N SER A 164 5.81 -4.33 18.88
CA SER A 164 6.67 -5.35 19.50
C SER A 164 6.44 -6.71 18.84
N SER A 165 7.53 -7.42 18.55
CA SER A 165 7.48 -8.83 18.14
C SER A 165 8.53 -9.60 18.89
N SER A 166 8.14 -10.75 19.43
CA SER A 166 9.08 -11.77 19.87
C SER A 166 9.54 -12.63 18.70
N TYR A 167 10.72 -13.20 18.85
CA TYR A 167 11.22 -14.28 18.00
C TYR A 167 12.10 -15.21 18.83
N THR A 168 12.22 -16.43 18.32
CA THR A 168 13.09 -17.48 18.84
C THR A 168 14.08 -17.92 17.77
N GLU A 169 14.90 -18.91 18.12
CA GLU A 169 15.78 -19.57 17.17
C GLU A 169 15.01 -20.11 15.96
N LEU A 170 13.74 -20.52 16.13
CA LEU A 170 12.89 -21.04 15.06
C LEU A 170 12.71 -20.02 13.93
N GLU A 171 12.26 -18.80 14.22
CA GLU A 171 12.04 -17.78 13.19
C GLU A 171 13.36 -17.39 12.48
N SER A 172 14.46 -17.37 13.23
CA SER A 172 15.79 -17.13 12.69
C SER A 172 16.23 -18.22 11.72
N ILE A 173 16.03 -19.49 12.07
CA ILE A 173 16.35 -20.65 11.22
C ILE A 173 15.46 -20.65 9.97
N MET A 174 14.16 -20.40 10.13
CA MET A 174 13.21 -20.32 9.02
C MET A 174 13.60 -19.21 8.04
N TYR A 175 14.02 -18.06 8.54
CA TYR A 175 14.57 -16.99 7.71
C TYR A 175 15.84 -17.42 7.00
N ALA A 176 16.80 -18.03 7.71
CA ALA A 176 18.06 -18.46 7.14
C ALA A 176 17.86 -19.45 5.98
N LEU A 177 17.02 -20.46 6.17
CA LEU A 177 16.62 -21.39 5.11
C LEU A 177 15.89 -20.67 3.97
N GLY A 178 14.98 -19.74 4.29
CA GLY A 178 14.28 -18.89 3.33
C GLY A 178 15.21 -17.99 2.50
N VAL A 179 16.37 -17.61 3.02
CA VAL A 179 17.41 -16.89 2.26
C VAL A 179 18.52 -17.80 1.73
N GLY A 180 18.29 -19.12 1.74
CA GLY A 180 19.11 -20.10 1.05
C GLY A 180 20.29 -20.66 1.85
N ALA A 181 20.35 -20.43 3.16
CA ALA A 181 21.24 -21.19 4.02
C ALA A 181 20.88 -22.69 3.95
N SER A 182 21.87 -23.57 4.03
CA SER A 182 21.65 -25.00 3.85
C SER A 182 22.50 -25.84 4.76
N VAL A 183 21.93 -26.91 5.32
CA VAL A 183 22.67 -27.95 6.05
C VAL A 183 23.75 -28.64 5.21
N LYS A 184 23.67 -28.54 3.86
CA LYS A 184 24.71 -29.03 2.94
C LYS A 184 26.00 -28.23 3.01
N ASN A 185 25.94 -26.98 3.50
CA ASN A 185 27.10 -26.13 3.71
C ASN A 185 27.43 -26.10 5.21
N PRO A 186 28.55 -26.71 5.64
CA PRO A 186 28.92 -26.73 7.06
C PRO A 186 29.04 -25.34 7.70
N LYS A 187 29.34 -24.30 6.91
CA LYS A 187 29.44 -22.91 7.40
C LYS A 187 28.08 -22.29 7.74
N ASP A 188 27.00 -22.88 7.24
CA ASP A 188 25.63 -22.40 7.46
C ASP A 188 24.97 -23.07 8.66
N LEU A 189 25.58 -24.14 9.23
CA LEU A 189 25.04 -24.84 10.40
C LEU A 189 24.77 -23.89 11.57
N LYS A 190 25.63 -22.89 11.78
CA LYS A 190 25.44 -21.84 12.77
C LYS A 190 24.20 -20.94 12.56
N PHE A 191 23.55 -20.99 11.41
CA PHE A 191 22.32 -20.24 11.12
C PHE A 191 21.07 -21.13 11.07
N VAL A 192 21.23 -22.44 10.88
CA VAL A 192 20.13 -23.38 10.64
C VAL A 192 19.97 -24.46 11.72
N TYR A 193 20.87 -24.49 12.71
CA TYR A 193 20.84 -25.46 13.80
C TYR A 193 21.11 -24.78 15.15
N GLU A 194 20.09 -24.73 15.99
CA GLU A 194 20.09 -24.10 17.31
C GLU A 194 21.09 -24.76 18.28
N GLY A 195 21.39 -26.06 18.10
CA GLY A 195 22.38 -26.77 18.90
C GLY A 195 23.85 -26.43 18.57
N SER A 196 24.10 -25.58 17.56
CA SER A 196 25.47 -25.15 17.24
C SER A 196 26.04 -24.26 18.35
N ALA A 197 27.27 -24.54 18.77
CA ALA A 197 27.97 -23.77 19.80
C ALA A 197 28.13 -22.28 19.43
N ASP A 198 28.14 -21.97 18.14
CA ASP A 198 28.27 -20.63 17.56
C ASP A 198 26.97 -20.13 16.89
N PHE A 199 25.81 -20.72 17.23
CA PHE A 199 24.58 -20.34 16.54
C PHE A 199 24.29 -18.84 16.66
N SER A 200 23.92 -18.25 15.53
CA SER A 200 23.72 -16.82 15.34
C SER A 200 22.57 -16.57 14.37
N CYS A 201 21.89 -15.44 14.53
CA CYS A 201 20.91 -15.01 13.55
C CYS A 201 21.59 -14.37 12.34
N LEU A 202 21.05 -14.61 11.14
CA LEU A 202 21.53 -13.88 9.97
C LEU A 202 21.30 -12.38 10.18
N PRO A 203 22.31 -11.52 9.97
CA PRO A 203 22.19 -10.07 10.16
C PRO A 203 20.97 -9.47 9.46
N THR A 204 20.68 -9.91 8.24
CA THR A 204 19.57 -9.39 7.43
C THR A 204 18.18 -9.76 7.96
N PHE A 205 18.06 -10.65 8.96
CA PHE A 205 16.80 -10.94 9.65
C PHE A 205 16.19 -9.68 10.29
N GLY A 206 17.02 -8.70 10.65
CA GLY A 206 16.56 -7.41 11.18
C GLY A 206 15.53 -6.69 10.31
N VAL A 207 15.57 -6.88 8.99
CA VAL A 207 14.59 -6.30 8.05
C VAL A 207 13.17 -6.82 8.33
N ILE A 208 13.03 -8.09 8.68
CA ILE A 208 11.72 -8.72 8.92
C ILE A 208 10.98 -8.06 10.08
N ILE A 209 11.71 -7.67 11.13
CA ILE A 209 11.12 -7.02 12.31
C ILE A 209 10.56 -5.64 11.93
N ALA A 210 11.33 -4.85 11.18
CA ALA A 210 10.89 -3.54 10.68
C ALA A 210 9.73 -3.69 9.68
N GLN A 211 9.79 -4.69 8.80
CA GLN A 211 8.76 -4.96 7.81
C GLN A 211 7.43 -5.37 8.46
N LYS A 212 7.45 -6.20 9.52
CA LYS A 212 6.25 -6.55 10.30
C LYS A 212 5.58 -5.30 10.89
N ALA A 213 6.36 -4.36 11.44
CA ALA A 213 5.81 -3.11 11.96
C ALA A 213 5.09 -2.29 10.89
N MET A 214 5.62 -2.27 9.66
CA MET A 214 5.03 -1.51 8.55
C MET A 214 3.81 -2.19 7.91
N MET A 215 3.85 -3.52 7.78
CA MET A 215 2.80 -4.30 7.12
C MET A 215 1.62 -4.64 8.03
N ASN A 216 1.78 -4.57 9.35
CA ASN A 216 0.71 -4.83 10.31
C ASN A 216 -0.17 -3.59 10.58
N GLY A 217 -0.57 -2.88 9.52
CA GLY A 217 -1.45 -1.71 9.59
C GLY A 217 -0.74 -0.35 9.64
N GLY A 218 0.54 -0.30 10.04
CA GLY A 218 1.26 0.97 10.23
C GLY A 218 1.29 1.89 9.00
N LEU A 219 1.41 1.35 7.78
CA LEU A 219 1.31 2.14 6.55
C LEU A 219 -0.11 2.65 6.27
N ALA A 220 -1.14 1.87 6.63
CA ALA A 220 -2.55 2.24 6.41
C ALA A 220 -2.99 3.40 7.33
N GLU A 221 -2.32 3.54 8.47
CA GLU A 221 -2.61 4.54 9.49
C GLU A 221 -1.97 5.89 9.19
N ILE A 222 -1.15 6.01 8.13
CA ILE A 222 -0.49 7.25 7.77
C ILE A 222 -1.54 8.30 7.36
N PRO A 223 -1.71 9.39 8.13
CA PRO A 223 -2.80 10.32 7.91
C PRO A 223 -2.68 11.04 6.55
N GLY A 224 -3.78 11.12 5.81
CA GLY A 224 -3.81 11.82 4.51
C GLY A 224 -3.20 11.04 3.34
N LEU A 225 -2.82 9.77 3.53
CA LEU A 225 -2.46 8.85 2.46
C LEU A 225 -3.47 7.71 2.37
N SER A 226 -4.18 7.63 1.24
CA SER A 226 -5.01 6.46 0.93
C SER A 226 -4.13 5.38 0.29
N ILE A 227 -3.42 4.61 1.11
CA ILE A 227 -2.50 3.57 0.62
C ILE A 227 -3.29 2.31 0.23
N ASN A 228 -3.27 1.98 -1.06
CA ASN A 228 -3.69 0.66 -1.52
C ASN A 228 -2.48 -0.27 -1.54
N PHE A 229 -2.41 -1.22 -0.60
CA PHE A 229 -1.29 -2.16 -0.47
C PHE A 229 -1.03 -2.99 -1.74
N ALA A 230 -2.04 -3.26 -2.57
CA ALA A 230 -1.84 -3.96 -3.84
C ALA A 230 -1.05 -3.15 -4.88
N LYS A 231 -0.93 -1.84 -4.68
CA LYS A 231 -0.18 -0.91 -5.54
C LYS A 231 1.11 -0.39 -4.87
N VAL A 232 1.45 -0.90 -3.69
CA VAL A 232 2.69 -0.54 -3.00
C VAL A 232 3.81 -1.42 -3.52
N LEU A 233 4.84 -0.78 -4.07
CA LEU A 233 6.08 -1.44 -4.45
C LEU A 233 7.17 -1.09 -3.44
N HIS A 234 7.80 -2.11 -2.89
CA HIS A 234 9.01 -1.91 -2.09
C HIS A 234 10.18 -1.61 -3.04
N GLY A 235 10.64 -0.36 -3.05
CA GLY A 235 11.65 0.12 -3.99
C GLY A 235 13.09 -0.12 -3.53
N GLU A 236 13.43 0.38 -2.33
CA GLU A 236 14.79 0.35 -1.78
C GLU A 236 14.79 -0.03 -0.30
N GLN A 237 15.88 -0.68 0.14
CA GLN A 237 16.09 -1.07 1.53
C GLN A 237 17.49 -0.67 1.99
N TYR A 238 17.55 -0.08 3.17
CA TYR A 238 18.79 0.11 3.93
C TYR A 238 18.66 -0.59 5.28
N LEU A 239 19.74 -1.22 5.75
CA LEU A 239 19.82 -1.78 7.09
C LEU A 239 21.21 -1.48 7.63
N GLU A 240 21.24 -0.84 8.78
CA GLU A 240 22.42 -0.70 9.60
C GLU A 240 22.22 -1.46 10.92
N LEU A 241 23.13 -2.37 11.21
CA LEU A 241 23.12 -3.12 12.45
C LEU A 241 24.16 -2.55 13.38
N TYR A 242 23.67 -2.04 14.51
CA TYR A 242 24.54 -1.62 15.58
C TYR A 242 25.07 -2.83 16.36
N LYS A 243 24.25 -3.88 16.64
CA LYS A 243 24.52 -5.20 17.29
C LYS A 243 24.43 -6.39 16.32
N PRO A 244 24.98 -7.58 16.66
CA PRO A 244 24.47 -8.84 16.15
C PRO A 244 23.13 -9.16 16.85
N LEU A 245 22.16 -9.68 16.11
CA LEU A 245 20.85 -10.03 16.68
C LEU A 245 20.98 -11.14 17.73
N PRO A 246 20.27 -11.05 18.87
CA PRO A 246 20.27 -12.11 19.88
C PRO A 246 19.64 -13.40 19.33
N ARG A 247 19.87 -14.52 19.99
CA ARG A 247 19.35 -15.83 19.55
C ARG A 247 17.82 -15.90 19.60
N SER A 248 17.25 -15.24 20.60
CA SER A 248 15.82 -15.06 20.83
C SER A 248 15.61 -13.76 21.62
N GLY A 249 14.41 -13.21 21.56
CA GLY A 249 14.08 -12.00 22.32
C GLY A 249 12.84 -11.28 21.82
N GLU A 250 12.42 -10.28 22.59
CA GLU A 250 11.38 -9.34 22.20
C GLU A 250 12.03 -8.06 21.67
N LEU A 251 11.61 -7.64 20.48
CA LEU A 251 12.11 -6.44 19.84
C LEU A 251 10.97 -5.43 19.68
N LYS A 252 11.22 -4.21 20.12
CA LYS A 252 10.35 -3.05 19.91
C LYS A 252 10.86 -2.27 18.71
N CYS A 253 10.01 -2.04 17.73
CA CYS A 253 10.27 -1.21 16.56
C CYS A 253 9.50 0.11 16.69
N GLU A 254 10.21 1.21 16.47
CA GLU A 254 9.62 2.54 16.32
C GLU A 254 9.90 3.02 14.90
N ALA A 255 8.85 3.23 14.12
CA ALA A 255 8.96 3.67 12.73
C ALA A 255 8.38 5.06 12.54
N VAL A 256 9.02 5.86 11.68
CA VAL A 256 8.60 7.21 11.32
C VAL A 256 8.57 7.38 9.82
N VAL A 257 7.63 8.17 9.32
CA VAL A 257 7.67 8.65 7.93
C VAL A 257 8.80 9.67 7.83
N ALA A 258 9.93 9.26 7.26
CA ALA A 258 11.11 10.10 7.16
C ALA A 258 10.99 11.13 6.02
N ASP A 259 10.36 10.74 4.90
CA ASP A 259 10.16 11.62 3.75
C ASP A 259 8.99 11.14 2.87
N ILE A 260 8.40 12.04 2.09
CA ILE A 260 7.44 11.72 1.03
C ILE A 260 7.79 12.52 -0.22
N LEU A 261 8.14 11.81 -1.29
CA LEU A 261 8.57 12.38 -2.55
C LEU A 261 7.50 12.18 -3.62
N ASP A 262 7.11 13.27 -4.29
CA ASP A 262 6.27 13.20 -5.49
C ASP A 262 7.14 12.89 -6.73
N LYS A 263 6.77 11.86 -7.50
CA LYS A 263 7.42 11.48 -8.76
C LYS A 263 6.49 11.67 -9.98
N GLY A 264 5.39 12.42 -9.82
CA GLY A 264 4.40 12.71 -10.85
C GLY A 264 3.38 11.59 -11.03
N SER A 265 3.80 10.43 -11.54
CA SER A 265 2.90 9.28 -11.75
C SER A 265 2.77 8.35 -10.52
N GLY A 266 3.44 8.71 -9.42
CA GLY A 266 3.43 7.94 -8.17
C GLY A 266 4.10 8.71 -7.04
N ILE A 267 3.98 8.17 -5.82
CA ILE A 267 4.52 8.74 -4.59
C ILE A 267 5.53 7.74 -4.02
N VAL A 268 6.68 8.23 -3.56
CA VAL A 268 7.66 7.45 -2.79
C VAL A 268 7.55 7.86 -1.33
N ILE A 269 7.31 6.90 -0.45
CA ILE A 269 7.31 7.11 1.01
C ILE A 269 8.60 6.51 1.55
N VAL A 270 9.43 7.35 2.18
CA VAL A 270 10.65 6.91 2.87
C VAL A 270 10.30 6.71 4.34
N MET A 271 10.62 5.53 4.84
CA MET A 271 10.33 5.12 6.21
C MET A 271 11.65 4.87 6.93
N ASP A 272 11.81 5.44 8.12
CA ASP A 272 12.92 5.15 9.00
C ASP A 272 12.42 4.36 10.20
N GLY A 273 13.10 3.25 10.51
CA GLY A 273 12.72 2.30 11.54
C GLY A 273 13.88 2.07 12.49
N VAL A 274 13.70 2.45 13.76
CA VAL A 274 14.68 2.23 14.81
C VAL A 274 14.18 1.13 15.73
N THR A 275 14.95 0.07 15.82
CA THR A 275 14.74 -1.02 16.79
C THR A 275 15.83 -0.89 17.86
N PRO A 276 15.56 -0.21 19.00
CA PRO A 276 16.55 -0.07 20.06
C PRO A 276 16.84 -1.43 20.71
N ALA A 277 17.98 -2.01 20.35
CA ALA A 277 18.67 -3.06 21.10
C ALA A 277 20.17 -2.69 21.15
N SER A 278 20.69 -2.39 22.34
CA SER A 278 22.11 -2.01 22.61
C SER A 278 23.11 -2.95 21.90
N TYR A 279 24.26 -2.49 21.26
CA TYR A 279 25.69 -2.83 20.70
C TYR A 279 26.37 -4.00 19.78
N SER A 280 27.25 -3.60 18.86
CA SER A 280 28.39 -4.28 18.13
C SER A 280 28.26 -5.07 16.78
N LYS A 281 29.30 -5.00 15.92
CA LYS A 281 29.26 -5.09 14.43
C LYS A 281 29.75 -6.41 13.79
N HIS A 282 29.27 -6.74 12.56
CA HIS A 282 30.02 -6.89 11.25
C HIS A 282 29.54 -8.00 10.25
N GLY A 283 29.56 -7.66 8.94
CA GLY A 283 29.93 -8.55 7.80
C GLY A 283 28.84 -9.03 6.80
N LYS A 284 29.06 -8.88 5.46
CA LYS A 284 28.15 -9.28 4.34
C LYS A 284 28.71 -10.44 3.48
N MET A 285 27.85 -11.32 2.95
CA MET A 285 28.14 -12.34 1.89
C MET A 285 26.92 -12.65 0.97
N LYS A 286 27.13 -13.31 -0.20
CA LYS A 286 26.16 -13.52 -1.33
C LYS A 286 25.84 -15.01 -1.61
N HIS A 287 24.60 -15.36 -2.01
CA HIS A 287 24.16 -16.70 -2.51
C HIS A 287 23.02 -16.63 -3.58
N LYS A 288 22.79 -17.73 -4.34
CA LYS A 288 21.86 -17.89 -5.50
C LYS A 288 20.61 -18.75 -5.13
N ALA A 289 19.46 -18.60 -5.82
CA ALA A 289 18.12 -19.04 -5.33
C ALA A 289 17.43 -20.21 -6.10
N LEU A 290 16.52 -20.92 -5.42
CA LEU A 290 15.69 -22.09 -5.86
C LEU A 290 14.17 -21.76 -5.84
N LEU A 291 13.32 -22.49 -6.58
CA LEU A 291 11.89 -22.17 -6.84
C LEU A 291 10.93 -22.13 -5.61
N CYS A 292 11.19 -22.84 -4.50
CA CYS A 292 10.28 -22.87 -3.32
C CYS A 292 10.58 -21.77 -2.27
N ARG A 293 11.45 -20.81 -2.60
CA ARG A 293 12.08 -19.94 -1.61
C ARG A 293 11.17 -18.82 -1.08
N ALA A 294 10.25 -18.31 -1.89
CA ALA A 294 9.28 -17.29 -1.47
C ALA A 294 8.28 -17.83 -0.44
N ALA A 295 7.83 -19.09 -0.63
CA ALA A 295 6.93 -19.78 0.30
C ALA A 295 7.57 -20.08 1.67
N LEU A 296 8.89 -20.30 1.70
CA LEU A 296 9.65 -20.50 2.93
C LEU A 296 10.00 -19.17 3.61
N TYR A 297 10.40 -18.17 2.84
CA TYR A 297 10.74 -16.82 3.32
C TYR A 297 9.56 -16.11 4.00
N ARG A 298 8.35 -16.21 3.44
CA ARG A 298 7.16 -15.58 4.03
C ARG A 298 6.83 -16.06 5.44
N LEU A 299 7.22 -17.29 5.81
CA LEU A 299 7.05 -17.83 7.15
C LEU A 299 7.84 -17.05 8.21
N SER A 300 8.83 -16.25 7.80
CA SER A 300 9.53 -15.32 8.68
C SER A 300 8.68 -14.11 9.08
N GLY A 301 7.61 -13.81 8.34
CA GLY A 301 6.64 -12.76 8.69
C GLY A 301 6.16 -11.85 7.57
N ASP A 302 6.68 -12.01 6.35
CA ASP A 302 6.19 -11.28 5.18
C ASP A 302 5.03 -12.05 4.53
N TRP A 303 3.82 -11.84 5.06
CA TRP A 303 2.64 -12.58 4.63
C TRP A 303 2.00 -12.04 3.35
N ASN A 304 2.64 -11.10 2.65
CA ASN A 304 2.06 -10.47 1.47
C ASN A 304 1.64 -11.53 0.43
N PRO A 305 0.34 -11.58 0.06
CA PRO A 305 -0.18 -12.62 -0.83
C PRO A 305 0.46 -12.58 -2.23
N LEU A 306 1.03 -11.45 -2.68
CA LEU A 306 1.77 -11.35 -3.94
C LEU A 306 2.91 -12.37 -4.08
N HIS A 307 3.44 -12.88 -2.97
CA HIS A 307 4.57 -13.82 -2.97
C HIS A 307 4.19 -15.30 -3.13
N ILE A 308 2.89 -15.63 -3.08
CA ILE A 308 2.44 -17.04 -3.10
C ILE A 308 1.12 -17.25 -3.84
N ASP A 309 0.28 -16.22 -3.95
CA ASP A 309 -1.03 -16.27 -4.57
C ASP A 309 -0.98 -15.65 -5.98
N PRO A 310 -1.07 -16.46 -7.05
CA PRO A 310 -1.04 -15.99 -8.42
C PRO A 310 -2.19 -15.02 -8.76
N SER A 311 -3.33 -15.14 -8.07
CA SER A 311 -4.48 -14.26 -8.28
C SER A 311 -4.18 -12.85 -7.80
N PHE A 312 -3.55 -12.72 -6.63
CA PHE A 312 -3.08 -11.43 -6.09
C PHE A 312 -1.93 -10.86 -6.92
N ALA A 313 -0.97 -11.70 -7.34
CA ALA A 313 0.13 -11.28 -8.18
C ALA A 313 -0.32 -10.68 -9.53
N SER A 314 -1.44 -11.17 -10.08
CA SER A 314 -2.00 -10.68 -11.34
C SER A 314 -2.66 -9.29 -11.25
N ILE A 315 -3.02 -8.84 -10.04
CA ILE A 315 -3.61 -7.51 -9.77
C ILE A 315 -2.54 -6.41 -9.81
N ALA A 316 -1.27 -6.76 -9.55
CA ALA A 316 -0.13 -5.86 -9.65
C ALA A 316 0.39 -5.82 -11.11
N ASP A 317 -0.30 -5.04 -11.97
CA ASP A 317 0.05 -4.66 -13.35
C ASP A 317 1.16 -5.48 -14.05
N GLY A 318 0.90 -6.76 -14.35
CA GLY A 318 1.49 -7.58 -15.43
C GLY A 318 3.02 -7.68 -15.60
N ARG A 319 3.83 -7.02 -14.77
CA ARG A 319 5.30 -6.93 -14.87
C ARG A 319 6.01 -7.42 -13.62
N VAL A 320 5.31 -8.12 -12.73
CA VAL A 320 5.92 -8.74 -11.56
C VAL A 320 6.65 -10.01 -12.01
N LYS A 321 7.90 -9.84 -12.45
CA LYS A 321 8.91 -10.87 -12.19
C LYS A 321 8.95 -11.02 -10.68
N LEU A 322 8.69 -12.25 -10.21
CA LEU A 322 8.85 -12.72 -8.83
C LEU A 322 9.86 -11.82 -8.07
N LEU A 323 9.36 -11.02 -7.13
CA LEU A 323 10.16 -10.10 -6.31
C LEU A 323 11.05 -10.93 -5.37
N LEU A 324 12.13 -11.47 -5.92
CA LEU A 324 13.23 -12.10 -5.21
C LEU A 324 14.53 -11.63 -5.87
N LEU A 325 14.81 -10.34 -5.80
CA LEU A 325 16.11 -9.73 -6.13
C LEU A 325 16.10 -8.38 -5.37
N LYS A 326 16.97 -8.10 -4.39
CA LYS A 326 18.43 -8.07 -4.51
C LYS A 326 19.16 -8.36 -3.19
N ALA A 327 19.46 -9.63 -2.94
CA ALA A 327 20.74 -10.01 -2.32
C ALA A 327 21.81 -10.39 -3.37
N SER A 328 21.49 -10.34 -4.67
CA SER A 328 22.33 -10.98 -5.70
C SER A 328 22.62 -10.20 -7.00
N ASP A 329 22.24 -8.94 -7.18
CA ASP A 329 22.59 -8.22 -8.42
C ASP A 329 24.03 -7.67 -8.42
N LYS A 330 24.98 -8.61 -8.56
CA LYS A 330 26.25 -8.47 -9.28
C LYS A 330 26.90 -9.85 -9.29
N ALA A 331 26.46 -10.71 -10.20
CA ALA A 331 27.20 -11.81 -10.81
C ALA A 331 26.20 -12.77 -11.46
N MET A 332 26.09 -12.75 -12.78
CA MET A 332 26.36 -13.97 -13.57
C MET A 332 26.30 -13.69 -15.06
N GLY A 333 27.38 -14.12 -15.72
CA GLY A 333 27.45 -14.26 -17.16
C GLY A 333 26.65 -15.47 -17.65
N LYS A 334 26.62 -15.56 -18.98
CA LYS A 334 26.02 -16.59 -19.81
C LYS A 334 26.35 -17.99 -19.31
N ASP A 335 25.34 -18.85 -19.23
CA ASP A 335 25.28 -20.10 -20.00
C ASP A 335 23.95 -20.80 -19.74
N GLY A 336 23.42 -21.37 -20.82
CA GLY A 336 22.15 -22.07 -20.84
C GLY A 336 22.27 -23.54 -20.50
N ASP A 337 21.10 -24.16 -20.59
CA ASP A 337 20.81 -25.59 -20.52
C ASP A 337 20.53 -26.15 -19.12
N TYR A 338 19.74 -27.24 -19.12
CA TYR A 338 19.01 -27.89 -18.03
C TYR A 338 17.61 -27.32 -17.75
N LEU A 339 16.62 -27.78 -18.53
CA LEU A 339 15.39 -28.40 -18.02
C LEU A 339 14.70 -29.21 -19.14
N LYS A 340 14.91 -30.53 -19.12
CA LYS A 340 14.05 -31.54 -19.75
C LYS A 340 13.58 -32.49 -18.65
N GLY A 341 12.26 -32.68 -18.53
CA GLY A 341 11.55 -33.57 -17.58
C GLY A 341 10.97 -32.79 -16.38
N ASP A 342 9.69 -32.85 -15.99
CA ASP A 342 8.56 -33.72 -16.35
C ASP A 342 7.25 -32.91 -16.27
N LYS A 343 6.24 -33.29 -17.06
CA LYS A 343 4.93 -32.62 -17.17
C LYS A 343 3.94 -33.19 -16.15
N ASP A 344 3.46 -32.34 -15.25
CA ASP A 344 2.07 -32.34 -14.77
C ASP A 344 1.73 -30.90 -14.34
N GLU A 345 0.97 -30.18 -15.18
CA GLU A 345 0.54 -28.81 -14.89
C GLU A 345 -0.68 -28.85 -13.97
N GLU A 346 -0.49 -28.46 -12.72
CA GLU A 346 -1.52 -28.34 -11.68
C GLU A 346 -2.70 -27.45 -12.14
N LEU A 347 -3.95 -27.88 -11.88
CA LEU A 347 -5.17 -27.14 -12.22
C LEU A 347 -5.37 -25.93 -11.30
N GLN A 348 -5.64 -24.75 -11.86
CA GLN A 348 -5.80 -23.53 -11.07
C GLN A 348 -7.08 -23.56 -10.22
N SER A 349 -8.13 -24.21 -10.71
CA SER A 349 -9.39 -24.39 -9.99
C SER A 349 -9.25 -25.12 -8.65
N ALA A 350 -8.24 -25.98 -8.48
CA ALA A 350 -8.01 -26.73 -7.24
C ALA A 350 -7.78 -25.79 -6.04
N LEU A 351 -7.10 -24.65 -6.25
CA LEU A 351 -6.86 -23.64 -5.22
C LEU A 351 -8.17 -22.98 -4.76
N VAL A 352 -9.07 -22.70 -5.71
CA VAL A 352 -10.36 -22.07 -5.43
C VAL A 352 -11.26 -23.00 -4.63
N PHE A 353 -11.35 -24.29 -5.00
CA PHE A 353 -12.12 -25.26 -4.21
C PHE A 353 -11.57 -25.43 -2.79
N GLY A 354 -10.24 -25.39 -2.63
CA GLY A 354 -9.60 -25.37 -1.31
C GLY A 354 -9.99 -24.16 -0.46
N GLU A 355 -10.03 -22.96 -1.05
CA GLU A 355 -10.44 -21.74 -0.37
C GLU A 355 -11.94 -21.73 -0.02
N ILE A 356 -12.81 -22.20 -0.93
CA ILE A 356 -14.25 -22.38 -0.63
C ILE A 356 -14.41 -23.32 0.56
N GLY A 357 -13.70 -24.45 0.59
CA GLY A 357 -13.73 -25.39 1.70
C GLY A 357 -13.26 -24.78 3.03
N ARG A 358 -12.24 -23.91 3.00
CA ARG A 358 -11.79 -23.16 4.18
C ARG A 358 -12.87 -22.22 4.70
N ARG A 359 -13.44 -21.37 3.83
CA ARG A 359 -14.46 -20.38 4.21
C ARG A 359 -15.74 -21.02 4.72
N LEU A 360 -16.15 -22.17 4.17
CA LEU A 360 -17.31 -22.90 4.66
C LEU A 360 -17.17 -23.32 6.14
N LYS A 361 -15.95 -23.44 6.69
CA LYS A 361 -15.79 -23.67 8.13
C LYS A 361 -16.27 -22.50 8.99
N ASP A 362 -16.12 -21.27 8.49
CA ASP A 362 -16.42 -20.06 9.25
C ASP A 362 -17.88 -19.62 9.07
N ILE A 363 -18.39 -19.62 7.84
CA ILE A 363 -19.73 -19.10 7.50
C ILE A 363 -20.74 -20.17 7.08
N GLY A 364 -20.32 -21.43 7.00
CA GLY A 364 -21.07 -22.50 6.37
C GLY A 364 -22.40 -22.82 7.01
N HIS A 365 -22.53 -22.67 8.33
CA HIS A 365 -23.80 -22.95 9.03
C HIS A 365 -24.96 -22.05 8.58
N GLU A 366 -24.70 -20.80 8.19
CA GLU A 366 -25.71 -19.90 7.65
C GLU A 366 -25.99 -20.18 6.17
N VAL A 367 -24.92 -20.43 5.41
CA VAL A 367 -24.98 -20.65 3.96
C VAL A 367 -25.71 -21.96 3.63
N VAL A 368 -25.45 -23.04 4.38
CA VAL A 368 -26.10 -24.35 4.24
C VAL A 368 -27.62 -24.22 4.39
N LYS A 369 -28.10 -23.48 5.40
CA LYS A 369 -29.55 -23.26 5.61
C LYS A 369 -30.22 -22.55 4.43
N LYS A 370 -29.49 -21.66 3.76
CA LYS A 370 -30.00 -20.91 2.62
C LYS A 370 -29.92 -21.73 1.33
N VAL A 371 -28.86 -22.50 1.10
CA VAL A 371 -28.66 -23.20 -0.18
C VAL A 371 -29.26 -24.60 -0.19
N ASN A 372 -28.97 -25.43 0.83
CA ASN A 372 -29.47 -26.79 1.03
C ASN A 372 -29.40 -27.69 -0.24
N ALA A 373 -28.21 -27.80 -0.84
CA ALA A 373 -28.00 -28.52 -2.10
C ALA A 373 -26.56 -29.05 -2.25
N VAL A 374 -26.37 -30.03 -3.14
CA VAL A 374 -25.07 -30.60 -3.51
C VAL A 374 -24.73 -30.22 -4.94
N PHE A 375 -23.55 -29.62 -5.14
CA PHE A 375 -23.05 -29.19 -6.44
C PHE A 375 -21.82 -30.01 -6.83
N GLU A 376 -21.89 -30.67 -7.98
CA GLU A 376 -20.75 -31.35 -8.58
C GLU A 376 -20.17 -30.52 -9.73
N TRP A 377 -18.86 -30.40 -9.78
CA TRP A 377 -18.12 -29.62 -10.77
C TRP A 377 -17.20 -30.53 -11.56
N HIS A 378 -17.30 -30.47 -12.90
CA HIS A 378 -16.39 -31.15 -13.82
C HIS A 378 -15.52 -30.10 -14.47
N ILE A 379 -14.28 -30.01 -13.99
CA ILE A 379 -13.28 -29.10 -14.54
C ILE A 379 -12.62 -29.76 -15.73
N THR A 380 -12.66 -29.09 -16.89
CA THR A 380 -12.06 -29.57 -18.13
C THR A 380 -10.75 -28.86 -18.44
N LYS A 381 -9.78 -29.57 -19.01
CA LYS A 381 -8.54 -29.01 -19.57
C LYS A 381 -8.26 -29.70 -20.90
N GLY A 382 -8.09 -28.92 -21.98
CA GLY A 382 -7.97 -29.47 -23.33
C GLY A 382 -9.18 -30.30 -23.79
N GLY A 383 -10.39 -29.98 -23.31
CA GLY A 383 -11.65 -30.64 -23.69
C GLY A 383 -11.97 -31.93 -22.91
N ASN A 384 -11.05 -32.44 -22.09
CA ASN A 384 -11.28 -33.61 -21.23
C ASN A 384 -11.52 -33.20 -19.79
N ILE A 385 -12.31 -33.97 -19.03
CA ILE A 385 -12.50 -33.76 -17.59
C ILE A 385 -11.17 -34.07 -16.89
N ALA A 386 -10.53 -33.04 -16.36
CA ALA A 386 -9.26 -33.10 -15.66
C ALA A 386 -9.44 -33.30 -14.14
N ALA A 387 -10.53 -32.76 -13.57
CA ALA A 387 -10.88 -32.99 -12.17
C ALA A 387 -12.39 -32.94 -11.93
N LYS A 388 -12.82 -33.63 -10.88
CA LYS A 388 -14.17 -33.49 -10.33
C LYS A 388 -14.09 -32.95 -8.90
N TRP A 389 -14.99 -32.05 -8.56
CA TRP A 389 -15.11 -31.48 -7.22
C TRP A 389 -16.56 -31.50 -6.77
N THR A 390 -16.79 -31.69 -5.49
CA THR A 390 -18.13 -31.62 -4.91
C THR A 390 -18.14 -30.59 -3.79
N ILE A 391 -19.17 -29.73 -3.82
CA ILE A 391 -19.55 -28.83 -2.73
C ILE A 391 -20.87 -29.37 -2.17
N ASP A 392 -20.81 -30.04 -1.02
CA ASP A 392 -21.98 -30.54 -0.31
C ASP A 392 -22.43 -29.52 0.74
N MET A 393 -23.63 -28.97 0.57
CA MET A 393 -24.22 -28.04 1.53
C MET A 393 -25.56 -28.53 2.05
N LYS A 394 -25.68 -29.83 2.36
CA LYS A 394 -26.87 -30.40 3.03
C LYS A 394 -26.71 -30.52 4.54
N ASN A 395 -25.48 -30.66 5.06
CA ASN A 395 -25.25 -30.98 6.46
C ASN A 395 -24.19 -30.07 7.11
N GLY A 396 -24.35 -29.79 8.41
CA GLY A 396 -23.35 -29.08 9.23
C GLY A 396 -23.01 -27.68 8.69
N SER A 397 -21.72 -27.45 8.46
CA SER A 397 -21.16 -26.24 7.82
C SER A 397 -20.95 -26.40 6.31
N GLY A 398 -21.32 -27.55 5.73
CA GLY A 398 -20.98 -27.92 4.37
C GLY A 398 -19.53 -28.41 4.22
N GLU A 399 -19.27 -29.15 3.15
CA GLU A 399 -17.99 -29.80 2.86
C GLU A 399 -17.61 -29.56 1.38
N VAL A 400 -16.32 -29.32 1.12
CA VAL A 400 -15.76 -29.37 -0.24
C VAL A 400 -14.73 -30.47 -0.29
N TYR A 401 -14.82 -31.33 -1.31
CA TYR A 401 -13.86 -32.40 -1.50
C TYR A 401 -13.66 -32.71 -2.99
N GLN A 402 -12.49 -33.23 -3.31
CA GLN A 402 -12.15 -33.69 -4.66
C GLN A 402 -12.78 -35.06 -4.91
N GLY A 403 -13.49 -35.20 -6.03
CA GLY A 403 -14.25 -36.39 -6.40
C GLY A 403 -15.73 -36.10 -6.72
N PRO A 404 -16.44 -37.09 -7.27
CA PRO A 404 -17.88 -36.99 -7.53
C PRO A 404 -18.68 -36.94 -6.23
N ALA A 405 -19.95 -36.53 -6.32
CA ALA A 405 -20.83 -36.48 -5.16
C ALA A 405 -20.95 -37.87 -4.52
N LYS A 406 -20.88 -37.94 -3.17
CA LYS A 406 -21.03 -39.20 -2.41
C LYS A 406 -22.46 -39.77 -2.55
N GLY A 407 -23.41 -38.97 -3.03
CA GLY A 407 -24.78 -39.34 -3.42
C GLY A 407 -25.19 -38.64 -4.73
N SER A 408 -26.47 -38.25 -4.87
CA SER A 408 -26.92 -37.50 -6.04
C SER A 408 -26.58 -36.01 -5.94
N ALA A 409 -25.90 -35.47 -6.95
CA ALA A 409 -25.75 -34.02 -7.11
C ALA A 409 -27.08 -33.38 -7.54
N ASP A 410 -27.47 -32.29 -6.89
CA ASP A 410 -28.66 -31.51 -7.28
C ASP A 410 -28.37 -30.66 -8.52
N THR A 411 -27.10 -30.29 -8.73
CA THR A 411 -26.63 -29.62 -9.95
C THR A 411 -25.21 -30.07 -10.30
N THR A 412 -24.98 -30.36 -11.58
CA THR A 412 -23.65 -30.65 -12.12
C THR A 412 -23.24 -29.53 -13.08
N ILE A 413 -22.08 -28.92 -12.86
CA ILE A 413 -21.54 -27.82 -13.65
C ILE A 413 -20.28 -28.31 -14.36
N ILE A 414 -20.19 -28.07 -15.66
CA ILE A 414 -19.05 -28.45 -16.50
C ILE A 414 -18.48 -27.16 -17.10
N ILE A 415 -17.20 -26.93 -16.88
CA ILE A 415 -16.51 -25.70 -17.30
C ILE A 415 -15.02 -25.96 -17.47
N SER A 416 -14.33 -25.22 -18.34
CA SER A 416 -12.87 -25.32 -18.44
C SER A 416 -12.18 -24.71 -17.21
N ASP A 417 -10.97 -25.16 -16.89
CA ASP A 417 -10.16 -24.59 -15.80
C ASP A 417 -9.96 -23.09 -16.01
N GLU A 418 -9.72 -22.67 -17.25
CA GLU A 418 -9.56 -21.27 -17.66
C GLU A 418 -10.85 -20.45 -17.45
N ASP A 419 -11.99 -20.92 -17.98
CA ASP A 419 -13.27 -20.21 -17.89
C ASP A 419 -13.79 -20.16 -16.45
N PHE A 420 -13.51 -21.20 -15.66
CA PHE A 420 -13.79 -21.22 -14.23
C PHE A 420 -13.04 -20.10 -13.50
N MET A 421 -11.76 -19.91 -13.82
CA MET A 421 -10.99 -18.81 -13.25
C MET A 421 -11.49 -17.44 -13.71
N GLU A 422 -11.89 -17.28 -14.98
CA GLU A 422 -12.51 -16.03 -15.46
C GLU A 422 -13.82 -15.71 -14.73
N VAL A 423 -14.63 -16.73 -14.42
CA VAL A 423 -15.85 -16.61 -13.62
C VAL A 423 -15.55 -16.17 -12.19
N VAL A 424 -14.58 -16.81 -11.53
CA VAL A 424 -14.19 -16.49 -10.15
C VAL A 424 -13.62 -15.08 -10.04
N LEU A 425 -12.82 -14.65 -11.03
CA LEU A 425 -12.25 -13.30 -11.09
C LEU A 425 -13.27 -12.23 -11.52
N GLY A 426 -14.53 -12.60 -11.80
CA GLY A 426 -15.57 -11.68 -12.25
C GLY A 426 -15.37 -11.12 -13.66
N LYS A 427 -14.45 -11.69 -14.44
CA LYS A 427 -14.16 -11.30 -15.84
C LYS A 427 -15.16 -11.91 -16.81
N LEU A 428 -15.68 -13.10 -16.49
CA LEU A 428 -16.70 -13.79 -17.27
C LEU A 428 -17.98 -13.90 -16.45
N ASP A 429 -19.08 -13.34 -16.97
CA ASP A 429 -20.39 -13.49 -16.35
C ASP A 429 -20.90 -14.94 -16.52
N PRO A 430 -21.28 -15.66 -15.45
CA PRO A 430 -21.71 -17.06 -15.54
C PRO A 430 -22.96 -17.30 -16.38
N GLN A 431 -23.88 -16.33 -16.44
CA GLN A 431 -25.08 -16.46 -17.28
C GLN A 431 -24.69 -16.35 -18.75
N LYS A 432 -23.82 -15.41 -19.12
CA LYS A 432 -23.26 -15.32 -20.47
C LYS A 432 -22.45 -16.56 -20.85
N ALA A 433 -21.64 -17.09 -19.93
CA ALA A 433 -20.90 -18.32 -20.13
C ALA A 433 -21.84 -19.50 -20.43
N PHE A 434 -22.96 -19.60 -19.70
CA PHE A 434 -23.98 -20.61 -19.92
C PHE A 434 -24.65 -20.49 -21.30
N PHE A 435 -25.12 -19.30 -21.67
CA PHE A 435 -25.77 -19.09 -22.97
C PHE A 435 -24.83 -19.22 -24.18
N SER A 436 -23.53 -18.99 -23.98
CA SER A 436 -22.50 -19.18 -25.01
C SER A 436 -22.02 -20.64 -25.15
N GLY A 437 -22.46 -21.55 -24.26
CA GLY A 437 -22.01 -22.95 -24.25
C GLY A 437 -20.65 -23.19 -23.59
N ARG A 438 -19.99 -22.14 -23.08
CA ARG A 438 -18.71 -22.20 -22.35
C ARG A 438 -18.84 -22.81 -20.94
N LEU A 439 -20.02 -22.65 -20.34
CA LEU A 439 -20.42 -23.29 -19.08
C LEU A 439 -21.64 -24.16 -19.36
N MET A 440 -21.61 -25.43 -18.99
CA MET A 440 -22.79 -26.29 -19.04
C MET A 440 -23.25 -26.61 -17.62
N ALA A 441 -24.57 -26.56 -17.39
CA ALA A 441 -25.17 -26.97 -16.12
C ALA A 441 -26.27 -27.99 -16.36
N ARG A 442 -26.31 -29.04 -15.55
CA ARG A 442 -27.33 -30.11 -15.57
C ARG A 442 -27.97 -30.23 -14.19
N GLY A 443 -29.23 -30.64 -14.12
CA GLY A 443 -29.99 -30.69 -12.86
C GLY A 443 -30.75 -29.39 -12.58
N ASN A 444 -30.86 -29.00 -11.31
CA ASN A 444 -31.64 -27.82 -10.91
C ASN A 444 -30.83 -26.52 -11.02
N ILE A 445 -30.83 -25.93 -12.22
CA ILE A 445 -30.06 -24.73 -12.59
C ILE A 445 -30.38 -23.52 -11.71
N MET A 446 -31.57 -23.43 -11.11
CA MET A 446 -31.90 -22.32 -10.20
C MET A 446 -31.07 -22.35 -8.91
N LEU A 447 -30.61 -23.53 -8.48
CA LEU A 447 -29.75 -23.67 -7.30
C LEU A 447 -28.34 -23.14 -7.54
N SER A 448 -27.81 -23.22 -8.78
CA SER A 448 -26.49 -22.66 -9.07
C SER A 448 -26.49 -21.13 -9.05
N GLN A 449 -27.60 -20.49 -9.45
CA GLN A 449 -27.78 -19.04 -9.32
C GLN A 449 -27.84 -18.60 -7.84
N LYS A 450 -28.55 -19.39 -7.02
CA LYS A 450 -28.65 -19.14 -5.57
C LYS A 450 -27.29 -19.28 -4.88
N LEU A 451 -26.52 -20.30 -5.25
CA LEU A 451 -25.14 -20.47 -4.80
C LEU A 451 -24.28 -19.25 -5.14
N GLN A 452 -24.36 -18.78 -6.38
CA GLN A 452 -23.58 -17.64 -6.86
C GLN A 452 -23.93 -16.35 -6.11
N MET A 453 -25.21 -16.05 -5.89
CA MET A 453 -25.63 -14.85 -5.15
C MET A 453 -25.11 -14.86 -3.71
N ILE A 454 -25.23 -16.00 -3.03
CA ILE A 454 -24.79 -16.12 -1.64
C ILE A 454 -23.26 -16.09 -1.57
N LEU A 455 -22.56 -16.77 -2.47
CA LEU A 455 -21.11 -16.64 -2.52
C LEU A 455 -20.70 -15.19 -2.82
N LYS A 456 -21.41 -14.43 -3.65
CA LYS A 456 -21.11 -13.01 -3.89
C LYS A 456 -21.37 -12.10 -2.68
N ASP A 457 -22.43 -12.35 -1.92
CA ASP A 457 -22.78 -11.58 -0.73
C ASP A 457 -21.79 -11.81 0.43
N TYR A 458 -21.26 -13.03 0.54
CA TYR A 458 -20.30 -13.43 1.58
C TYR A 458 -18.84 -13.45 1.09
N ALA A 459 -18.60 -13.37 -0.22
CA ALA A 459 -17.31 -13.21 -0.85
C ALA A 459 -17.20 -11.79 -1.43
N LYS A 460 -16.86 -10.84 -0.56
CA LYS A 460 -15.84 -9.87 -0.94
C LYS A 460 -14.53 -10.65 -1.10
N LEU A 461 -14.39 -11.33 -2.24
CA LEU A 461 -13.12 -11.87 -2.72
C LEU A 461 -12.28 -10.70 -3.22
#